data_AF-A0A9W7AAD4-F1
#
_entry.id   AF-A0A9W7AAD4-F1
#
_cell.length_a   1.000
_cell.length_b   1.000
_cell.length_c   1.000
_cell.angle_alpha   90.00
_cell.angle_beta   90.00
_cell.angle_gamma   90.00
#
_symmetry.space_group_name_H-M   'P 1'
#
loop_
_entity.id
_entity.type
_entity.pdbx_description
1 polymer ?
#
loop_
_entity_poly.entity_id
_entity_poly.type
_entity_poly.pdbx_seq_one_letter_code
_entity_poly.pdbx_strand_id
1 'polypeptide(L)'
;QLGHKGSAAILGVRSSFDHLEDHTIDKVTFERWLARNGLHMSTHDIDILTSHFDVDGHGHMNIEAFILGMRGNLNERRLSIVEKAFAKADKTGDGRAPVEDLVECLNVEMMPEVRKGTMTPMEGAMEFVRRLEGTTKMSEGVITKGDFVDYYSWLSCSIIDDDTFVTLIETAWEVTERDVGEDRFKLCSRVMIVHSSEKVKGVTDPVKQEQYMRTTLQHFDLENDGTLTMEQFLKAAHRMSCTMDEEIGQLFFDKFKAEGGGLDYVMMARALFNVTE
;
A
#
# COMPACT_ATOMS: atom_id res chain seq x y z
N GLN A 1 20.22 -16.50 -9.52
CA GLN A 1 21.43 -15.79 -10.00
C GLN A 1 21.11 -14.47 -10.71
N LEU A 2 20.05 -14.37 -11.52
CA LEU A 2 19.58 -13.10 -12.11
C LEU A 2 18.96 -12.14 -11.09
N GLY A 3 18.12 -12.64 -10.16
CA GLY A 3 17.54 -11.82 -9.09
C GLY A 3 18.58 -11.19 -8.12
N HIS A 4 19.81 -11.71 -8.08
CA HIS A 4 20.90 -11.12 -7.28
C HIS A 4 21.55 -9.89 -7.92
N LYS A 5 21.30 -9.59 -9.21
CA LYS A 5 21.90 -8.45 -9.92
C LYS A 5 21.00 -7.19 -9.96
N GLY A 6 19.88 -7.18 -9.23
CA GLY A 6 19.02 -6.01 -9.08
C GLY A 6 18.13 -5.70 -10.29
N SER A 7 17.26 -4.70 -10.17
CA SER A 7 16.29 -4.26 -11.19
C SER A 7 17.02 -3.72 -12.41
N ALA A 8 18.22 -3.17 -12.23
CA ALA A 8 19.11 -2.77 -13.32
C ALA A 8 19.50 -3.94 -14.24
N ALA A 9 19.65 -5.17 -13.74
CA ALA A 9 19.93 -6.32 -14.60
C ALA A 9 18.70 -6.76 -15.38
N ILE A 10 17.51 -6.71 -14.76
CA ILE A 10 16.23 -7.06 -15.41
C ILE A 10 15.78 -5.98 -16.40
N LEU A 11 15.95 -4.70 -16.05
CA LEU A 11 15.76 -3.57 -16.97
C LEU A 11 16.82 -3.56 -18.06
N GLY A 12 18.05 -3.97 -17.77
CA GLY A 12 19.09 -4.21 -18.75
C GLY A 12 18.76 -5.36 -19.71
N VAL A 13 18.06 -6.40 -19.23
CA VAL A 13 17.48 -7.45 -20.08
C VAL A 13 16.47 -6.82 -21.04
N ARG A 14 15.47 -6.10 -20.51
CA ARG A 14 14.45 -5.43 -21.35
C ARG A 14 15.07 -4.51 -22.40
N SER A 15 15.97 -3.63 -21.98
CA SER A 15 16.68 -2.70 -22.87
C SER A 15 17.53 -3.40 -23.94
N SER A 16 18.08 -4.58 -23.64
CA SER A 16 18.81 -5.39 -24.63
C SER A 16 17.93 -5.83 -25.80
N PHE A 17 16.60 -5.83 -25.65
CA PHE A 17 15.64 -6.35 -26.60
C PHE A 17 14.63 -5.30 -27.11
N ASP A 18 14.73 -4.04 -26.66
CA ASP A 18 13.86 -2.93 -27.12
C ASP A 18 13.93 -2.67 -28.63
N HIS A 19 14.99 -3.15 -29.30
CA HIS A 19 15.19 -3.02 -30.74
C HIS A 19 14.42 -4.08 -31.56
N LEU A 20 13.76 -5.04 -30.91
CA LEU A 20 12.98 -6.08 -31.57
C LEU A 20 11.55 -5.60 -31.76
N GLU A 21 11.10 -5.47 -33.01
CA GLU A 21 9.76 -4.97 -33.35
C GLU A 21 8.62 -5.87 -32.87
N ASP A 22 8.86 -7.18 -32.78
CA ASP A 22 7.87 -8.20 -32.41
C ASP A 22 8.09 -8.79 -31.00
N HIS A 23 9.12 -8.34 -30.29
CA HIS A 23 9.55 -8.86 -29.00
C HIS A 23 9.75 -10.39 -28.97
N THR A 24 10.11 -11.02 -30.10
CA THR A 24 10.44 -12.45 -30.15
C THR A 24 11.93 -12.68 -30.45
N ILE A 25 12.49 -13.76 -29.92
CA ILE A 25 13.88 -14.17 -30.23
C ILE A 25 13.97 -15.66 -30.48
N ASP A 26 14.86 -16.05 -31.38
CA ASP A 26 15.18 -17.46 -31.58
C ASP A 26 16.03 -18.01 -30.42
N LYS A 27 16.03 -19.35 -30.27
CA LYS A 27 16.83 -20.04 -29.25
C LYS A 27 18.31 -19.63 -29.29
N VAL A 28 18.88 -19.50 -30.49
CA VAL A 28 20.31 -19.21 -30.67
C VAL A 28 20.67 -17.80 -30.17
N THR A 29 19.79 -16.82 -30.37
CA THR A 29 19.97 -15.45 -29.86
C THR A 29 19.80 -15.42 -28.35
N PHE A 30 18.84 -16.16 -27.79
CA PHE A 30 18.66 -16.29 -26.35
C PHE A 30 19.88 -16.94 -25.66
N GLU A 31 20.42 -18.03 -26.22
CA GLU A 31 21.64 -18.68 -25.74
C GLU A 31 22.84 -17.73 -25.73
N ARG A 32 23.04 -17.01 -26.83
CA ARG A 32 24.10 -16.00 -26.93
C ARG A 32 23.94 -14.89 -25.92
N TRP A 33 22.71 -14.45 -25.68
CA TRP A 33 22.40 -13.42 -24.69
C TRP A 33 22.69 -13.90 -23.26
N LEU A 34 22.30 -15.12 -22.89
CA LEU A 34 22.62 -15.72 -21.60
C LEU A 34 24.15 -15.78 -21.39
N ALA A 35 24.87 -16.31 -22.38
CA ALA A 35 26.34 -16.42 -22.32
C ALA A 35 27.03 -15.06 -22.17
N ARG A 36 26.60 -14.04 -22.93
CA ARG A 36 27.12 -12.67 -22.82
C ARG A 36 26.91 -12.04 -21.44
N ASN A 37 25.84 -12.42 -20.74
CA ASN A 37 25.50 -11.93 -19.41
C ASN A 37 26.10 -12.79 -18.27
N GLY A 38 26.92 -13.79 -18.62
CA GLY A 38 27.56 -14.72 -17.68
C GLY A 38 26.56 -15.67 -17.01
N LEU A 39 25.46 -15.97 -17.70
CA LEU A 39 24.42 -16.89 -17.23
C LEU A 39 24.62 -18.21 -17.96
N HIS A 40 24.94 -19.25 -17.20
CA HIS A 40 25.15 -20.58 -17.73
C HIS A 40 23.95 -21.46 -17.38
N MET A 41 23.38 -22.08 -18.41
CA MET A 41 22.22 -22.95 -18.31
C MET A 41 22.43 -24.15 -19.23
N SER A 42 21.88 -25.31 -18.88
CA SER A 42 21.99 -26.49 -19.74
C SER A 42 21.16 -26.30 -21.01
N THR A 43 21.60 -26.88 -22.12
CA THR A 43 20.82 -26.83 -23.38
C THR A 43 19.41 -27.37 -23.19
N HIS A 44 19.23 -28.36 -22.31
CA HIS A 44 17.93 -28.92 -21.97
C HIS A 44 17.00 -27.89 -21.29
N ASP A 45 17.50 -27.13 -20.32
CA ASP A 45 16.70 -26.10 -19.65
C ASP A 45 16.36 -24.94 -20.60
N ILE A 46 17.29 -24.60 -21.51
CA ILE A 46 17.06 -23.60 -22.55
C ILE A 46 15.98 -24.06 -23.52
N ASP A 47 15.98 -25.33 -23.92
CA ASP A 47 14.92 -25.92 -24.74
C ASP A 47 13.56 -25.86 -24.05
N ILE A 48 13.51 -26.16 -22.75
CA ILE A 48 12.28 -26.06 -21.97
C ILE A 48 11.78 -24.62 -21.91
N LEU A 49 12.65 -23.65 -21.59
CA LEU A 49 12.27 -22.24 -21.48
C LEU A 49 11.82 -21.65 -22.81
N THR A 50 12.59 -21.88 -23.88
CA THR A 50 12.25 -21.37 -25.21
C THR A 50 10.92 -21.95 -25.70
N SER A 51 10.68 -23.25 -25.47
CA SER A 51 9.40 -23.89 -25.80
C SER A 51 8.23 -23.39 -24.94
N HIS A 52 8.48 -23.10 -23.65
CA HIS A 52 7.43 -22.63 -22.74
C HIS A 52 6.93 -21.22 -23.10
N PHE A 53 7.81 -20.36 -23.62
CA PHE A 53 7.50 -18.98 -24.00
C PHE A 53 7.30 -18.79 -25.53
N ASP A 54 7.32 -19.86 -26.33
CA ASP A 54 6.92 -19.84 -27.74
C ASP A 54 5.39 -19.99 -27.84
N VAL A 55 4.69 -18.85 -27.72
CA VAL A 55 3.22 -18.79 -27.68
C VAL A 55 2.58 -19.30 -28.97
N ASP A 56 3.24 -19.05 -30.12
CA ASP A 56 2.69 -19.33 -31.45
C ASP A 56 3.25 -20.60 -32.09
N GLY A 57 4.17 -21.31 -31.42
CA GLY A 57 4.77 -22.58 -31.88
C GLY A 57 5.68 -22.43 -33.11
N HIS A 58 6.21 -21.23 -33.32
CA HIS A 58 7.00 -20.85 -34.50
C HIS A 58 8.51 -20.94 -34.29
N GLY A 59 8.96 -21.38 -33.11
CA GLY A 59 10.37 -21.53 -32.76
C GLY A 59 11.03 -20.26 -32.23
N HIS A 60 10.25 -19.20 -31.98
CA HIS A 60 10.73 -17.98 -31.34
C HIS A 60 10.01 -17.79 -30.00
N MET A 61 10.78 -17.50 -28.95
CA MET A 61 10.22 -17.23 -27.64
C MET A 61 9.82 -15.75 -27.53
N ASN A 62 8.68 -15.48 -26.92
CA ASN A 62 8.29 -14.13 -26.53
C ASN A 62 9.14 -13.69 -25.32
N ILE A 63 10.04 -12.74 -25.56
CA ILE A 63 10.99 -12.31 -24.53
C ILE A 63 10.30 -11.51 -23.43
N GLU A 64 9.25 -10.75 -23.76
CA GLU A 64 8.46 -10.01 -22.77
C GLU A 64 7.77 -10.96 -21.79
N ALA A 65 7.15 -12.03 -22.29
CA ALA A 65 6.54 -13.08 -21.49
C ALA A 65 7.56 -13.81 -20.61
N PHE A 66 8.76 -14.09 -21.13
CA PHE A 66 9.86 -14.67 -20.35
C PHE A 66 10.28 -13.75 -19.19
N ILE A 67 10.50 -12.47 -19.49
CA ILE A 67 10.92 -11.51 -18.45
C ILE A 67 9.79 -11.31 -17.42
N LEU A 68 8.53 -11.26 -17.85
CA LEU A 68 7.37 -11.19 -16.95
C LEU A 68 7.24 -12.48 -16.10
N GLY A 69 7.49 -13.65 -16.69
CA GLY A 69 7.51 -14.93 -15.99
C GLY A 69 8.63 -14.99 -14.94
N MET A 70 9.81 -14.44 -15.24
CA MET A 70 10.90 -14.29 -14.28
C MET A 70 10.58 -13.29 -13.16
N ARG A 71 9.81 -12.23 -13.47
CA ARG A 71 9.41 -11.20 -12.52
C ARG A 71 8.59 -11.80 -11.37
N GLY A 72 7.65 -12.67 -11.73
CA GLY A 72 6.60 -13.14 -10.83
C GLY A 72 5.66 -12.00 -10.42
N ASN A 73 4.79 -12.30 -9.46
CA ASN A 73 3.89 -11.33 -8.85
C ASN A 73 4.41 -10.93 -7.47
N LEU A 74 4.02 -9.74 -7.00
CA LEU A 74 4.19 -9.38 -5.60
C LEU A 74 3.50 -10.43 -4.72
N ASN A 75 4.17 -10.85 -3.65
CA ASN A 75 3.49 -11.59 -2.59
C ASN A 75 2.48 -10.68 -1.87
N GLU A 76 1.58 -11.26 -1.07
CA GLU A 76 0.49 -10.52 -0.42
C GLU A 76 0.97 -9.34 0.43
N ARG A 77 2.09 -9.50 1.13
CA ARG A 77 2.66 -8.47 2.01
C ARG A 77 3.18 -7.27 1.20
N ARG A 78 3.96 -7.53 0.15
CA ARG A 78 4.48 -6.50 -0.76
C ARG A 78 3.37 -5.83 -1.56
N LEU A 79 2.37 -6.60 -1.98
CA LEU A 79 1.20 -6.06 -2.66
C LEU A 79 0.45 -5.09 -1.75
N SER A 80 0.15 -5.49 -0.52
CA SER A 80 -0.58 -4.67 0.47
C SER A 80 0.05 -3.28 0.68
N ILE A 81 1.38 -3.20 0.83
CA ILE A 81 2.04 -1.90 1.03
C ILE A 81 2.04 -1.04 -0.25
N VAL A 82 2.15 -1.66 -1.43
CA VAL A 82 2.03 -0.95 -2.72
C VAL A 82 0.61 -0.43 -2.94
N GLU A 83 -0.41 -1.20 -2.57
CA GLU A 83 -1.81 -0.75 -2.65
C GLU A 83 -2.08 0.43 -1.72
N LYS A 84 -1.51 0.43 -0.50
CA LYS A 84 -1.58 1.56 0.42
C LYS A 84 -0.90 2.81 -0.14
N ALA A 85 0.27 2.67 -0.75
CA ALA A 85 0.96 3.76 -1.43
C ALA A 85 0.11 4.33 -2.57
N PHE A 86 -0.51 3.48 -3.39
CA PHE A 86 -1.40 3.94 -4.47
C PHE A 86 -2.64 4.65 -3.94
N ALA A 87 -3.29 4.10 -2.90
CA ALA A 87 -4.48 4.69 -2.29
C ALA A 87 -4.23 6.09 -1.72
N LYS A 88 -2.98 6.41 -1.34
CA LYS A 88 -2.60 7.78 -0.93
C LYS A 88 -2.69 8.78 -2.08
N ALA A 89 -2.35 8.35 -3.31
CA ALA A 89 -2.38 9.18 -4.50
C ALA A 89 -3.74 9.15 -5.24
N ASP A 90 -4.50 8.06 -5.13
CA ASP A 90 -5.86 7.95 -5.67
C ASP A 90 -6.87 8.70 -4.80
N LYS A 91 -6.93 10.03 -4.99
CA LYS A 91 -7.83 10.93 -4.24
C LYS A 91 -9.31 10.62 -4.47
N THR A 92 -9.67 9.93 -5.56
CA THR A 92 -11.07 9.66 -5.94
C THR A 92 -11.55 8.26 -5.54
N GLY A 93 -10.61 7.33 -5.33
CA GLY A 93 -10.88 5.93 -5.00
C GLY A 93 -11.41 5.12 -6.19
N ASP A 94 -11.22 5.57 -7.43
CA ASP A 94 -11.70 4.90 -8.65
C ASP A 94 -10.67 3.92 -9.24
N GLY A 95 -9.51 3.77 -8.60
CA GLY A 95 -8.41 2.92 -9.05
C GLY A 95 -7.50 3.58 -10.10
N ARG A 96 -7.61 4.90 -10.29
CA ARG A 96 -6.80 5.69 -11.24
C ARG A 96 -6.24 6.92 -10.54
N ALA A 97 -4.96 7.18 -10.74
CA ALA A 97 -4.28 8.35 -10.19
C ALA A 97 -3.60 9.14 -11.31
N PRO A 98 -3.82 10.47 -11.41
CA PRO A 98 -2.97 11.36 -12.18
C PRO A 98 -1.51 11.24 -11.73
N VAL A 99 -0.56 11.34 -12.66
CA VAL A 99 0.87 11.30 -12.34
C VAL A 99 1.27 12.44 -11.42
N GLU A 100 0.63 13.60 -11.55
CA GLU A 100 0.87 14.75 -10.70
C GLU A 100 0.55 14.44 -9.23
N ASP A 101 -0.53 13.71 -8.96
CA ASP A 101 -0.93 13.29 -7.61
C ASP A 101 0.08 12.27 -7.03
N LEU A 102 0.59 11.37 -7.88
CA LEU A 102 1.66 10.44 -7.48
C LEU A 102 2.94 11.19 -7.10
N VAL A 103 3.36 12.18 -7.89
CA VAL A 103 4.56 12.98 -7.62
C VAL A 103 4.38 13.83 -6.36
N GLU A 104 3.19 14.39 -6.13
CA GLU A 104 2.87 15.16 -4.91
C GLU A 104 2.97 14.30 -3.64
N CYS A 105 2.55 13.03 -3.71
CA CYS A 105 2.60 12.11 -2.56
C CYS A 105 3.97 11.47 -2.33
N LEU A 106 4.85 11.49 -3.33
CA LEU A 106 6.15 10.85 -3.29
C LEU A 106 7.14 11.70 -2.48
N ASN A 107 7.74 11.11 -1.46
CA ASN A 107 8.87 11.73 -0.75
C ASN A 107 10.16 11.57 -1.56
N VAL A 108 10.34 12.49 -2.50
CA VAL A 108 11.49 12.48 -3.44
C VAL A 108 12.82 12.69 -2.72
N GLU A 109 12.83 13.39 -1.58
CA GLU A 109 14.05 13.60 -0.78
C GLU A 109 14.60 12.28 -0.24
N MET A 110 13.74 11.29 -0.04
CA MET A 110 14.13 9.99 0.45
C MET A 110 14.61 9.02 -0.65
N MET A 111 14.52 9.41 -1.92
CA MET A 111 15.07 8.61 -3.02
C MET A 111 16.59 8.44 -2.86
N PRO A 112 17.16 7.23 -3.06
CA PRO A 112 18.58 6.97 -2.84
C PRO A 112 19.52 7.92 -3.59
N GLU A 113 19.20 8.25 -4.84
CA GLU A 113 19.97 9.13 -5.71
C GLU A 113 19.95 10.59 -5.22
N VAL A 114 18.84 11.03 -4.65
CA VAL A 114 18.67 12.38 -4.07
C VAL A 114 19.40 12.49 -2.74
N ARG A 115 19.24 11.49 -1.86
CA ARG A 115 19.97 11.41 -0.57
C ARG A 115 21.49 11.38 -0.73
N LYS A 116 21.98 10.75 -1.80
CA LYS A 116 23.40 10.70 -2.13
C LYS A 116 23.92 12.00 -2.77
N GLY A 117 23.04 12.96 -3.07
CA GLY A 117 23.37 14.21 -3.75
C GLY A 117 23.74 14.04 -5.22
N THR A 118 23.40 12.89 -5.83
CA THR A 118 23.64 12.62 -7.26
C THR A 118 22.54 13.17 -8.16
N MET A 119 21.36 13.43 -7.58
CA MET A 119 20.22 14.09 -8.23
C MET A 119 19.65 15.14 -7.29
N THR A 120 19.12 16.22 -7.85
CA THR A 120 18.23 17.14 -7.14
C THR A 120 16.85 16.51 -6.95
N PRO A 121 16.03 17.01 -6.01
CA PRO A 121 14.65 16.54 -5.88
C PRO A 121 13.84 16.66 -7.18
N MET A 122 14.02 17.74 -7.94
CA MET A 122 13.35 17.91 -9.23
C MET A 122 13.76 16.81 -10.22
N GLU A 123 15.05 16.50 -10.34
CA GLU A 123 15.56 15.44 -11.20
C GLU A 123 15.08 14.06 -10.75
N GLY A 124 14.99 13.83 -9.43
CA GLY A 124 14.46 12.58 -8.87
C GLY A 124 12.99 12.37 -9.24
N ALA A 125 12.16 13.41 -9.15
CA ALA A 125 10.75 13.35 -9.53
C ALA A 125 10.59 13.07 -11.03
N MET A 126 11.34 13.78 -11.89
CA MET A 126 11.33 13.55 -13.34
C MET A 126 11.78 12.13 -13.70
N GLU A 127 12.82 11.62 -13.03
CA GLU A 127 13.29 10.25 -13.25
C GLU A 127 12.27 9.21 -12.79
N PHE A 128 11.54 9.44 -11.69
CA PHE A 128 10.44 8.58 -11.28
C PHE A 128 9.35 8.51 -12.36
N VAL A 129 8.88 9.67 -12.85
CA VAL A 129 7.87 9.73 -13.92
C VAL A 129 8.36 8.99 -15.18
N ARG A 130 9.61 9.25 -15.60
CA ARG A 130 10.21 8.59 -16.76
C ARG A 130 10.26 7.07 -16.60
N ARG A 131 10.59 6.57 -15.41
CA ARG A 131 10.60 5.12 -15.12
C ARG A 131 9.20 4.54 -15.13
N LEU A 132 8.22 5.28 -14.61
CA LEU A 132 6.81 4.88 -14.60
C LEU A 132 6.26 4.77 -16.03
N GLU A 133 6.50 5.79 -16.86
CA GLU A 133 6.17 5.81 -18.30
C GLU A 133 6.80 4.64 -19.06
N GLY A 134 8.09 4.36 -18.83
CA GLY A 134 8.79 3.27 -19.51
C GLY A 134 8.32 1.87 -19.09
N THR A 135 7.65 1.75 -17.94
CA THR A 135 7.28 0.45 -17.36
C THR A 135 5.78 0.14 -17.50
N THR A 136 4.95 1.14 -17.76
CA THR A 136 3.48 1.03 -17.72
C THR A 136 2.85 1.48 -19.02
N LYS A 137 1.56 1.17 -19.22
CA LYS A 137 0.79 1.66 -20.39
C LYS A 137 0.14 3.00 -20.06
N MET A 138 0.93 3.93 -19.54
CA MET A 138 0.44 5.25 -19.15
C MET A 138 -0.26 5.92 -20.32
N SER A 139 -1.50 6.34 -20.10
CA SER A 139 -2.33 7.01 -21.11
C SER A 139 -2.85 8.30 -20.52
N GLU A 140 -2.66 9.41 -21.26
CA GLU A 140 -3.15 10.74 -20.88
C GLU A 140 -2.68 11.22 -19.49
N GLY A 141 -1.49 10.80 -19.03
CA GLY A 141 -0.95 11.19 -17.73
C GLY A 141 -1.62 10.51 -16.53
N VAL A 142 -2.37 9.44 -16.77
CA VAL A 142 -3.06 8.67 -15.73
C VAL A 142 -2.46 7.27 -15.61
N ILE A 143 -2.30 6.82 -14.36
CA ILE A 143 -1.78 5.52 -13.99
C ILE A 143 -2.89 4.74 -13.27
N THR A 144 -3.14 3.51 -13.71
CA THR A 144 -4.07 2.62 -13.01
C THR A 144 -3.38 1.94 -11.82
N LYS A 145 -4.18 1.44 -10.87
CA LYS A 145 -3.65 0.60 -9.79
C LYS A 145 -2.84 -0.60 -10.32
N GLY A 146 -3.29 -1.20 -11.42
CA GLY A 146 -2.59 -2.32 -12.07
C GLY A 146 -1.21 -1.92 -12.59
N ASP A 147 -1.13 -0.79 -13.30
CA ASP A 147 0.13 -0.23 -13.81
C ASP A 147 1.12 0.05 -12.67
N PHE A 148 0.64 0.63 -11.56
CA PHE A 148 1.47 0.92 -10.40
C PHE A 148 2.00 -0.35 -9.71
N VAL A 149 1.15 -1.38 -9.57
CA VAL A 149 1.55 -2.69 -9.06
C VAL A 149 2.56 -3.36 -9.99
N ASP A 150 2.39 -3.24 -11.30
CA ASP A 150 3.33 -3.77 -12.28
C ASP A 150 4.69 -3.10 -12.16
N TYR A 151 4.73 -1.77 -12.08
CA TYR A 151 5.96 -1.01 -11.82
C TYR A 151 6.69 -1.51 -10.56
N TYR A 152 5.97 -1.66 -9.44
CA TYR A 152 6.58 -2.15 -8.21
C TYR A 152 6.94 -3.64 -8.23
N SER A 153 6.28 -4.45 -9.06
CA SER A 153 6.68 -5.84 -9.31
C SER A 153 8.07 -5.91 -9.93
N TRP A 154 8.38 -5.02 -10.88
CA TRP A 154 9.71 -4.91 -11.48
C TRP A 154 10.78 -4.48 -10.47
N LEU A 155 10.45 -3.52 -9.59
CA LEU A 155 11.34 -3.12 -8.52
C LEU A 155 11.55 -4.26 -7.50
N SER A 156 10.49 -5.01 -7.21
CA SER A 156 10.50 -6.13 -6.26
C SER A 156 11.55 -7.18 -6.57
N CYS A 157 11.76 -7.48 -7.86
CA CYS A 157 12.74 -8.48 -8.29
C CYS A 157 14.19 -8.15 -7.92
N SER A 158 14.45 -6.89 -7.57
CA SER A 158 15.76 -6.40 -7.14
C SER A 158 16.00 -6.51 -5.65
N ILE A 159 14.95 -6.79 -4.88
CA ILE A 159 14.95 -6.75 -3.43
C ILE A 159 14.60 -8.14 -2.92
N ILE A 160 15.58 -8.76 -2.26
CA ILE A 160 15.52 -10.17 -1.87
C ILE A 160 14.49 -10.37 -0.75
N ASP A 161 14.59 -9.57 0.31
CA ASP A 161 13.74 -9.71 1.50
C ASP A 161 12.58 -8.71 1.53
N ASP A 162 11.47 -9.14 2.12
CA ASP A 162 10.25 -8.34 2.17
C ASP A 162 10.38 -7.11 3.06
N ASP A 163 11.19 -7.18 4.13
CA ASP A 163 11.37 -6.07 5.06
C ASP A 163 12.04 -4.88 4.37
N THR A 164 13.11 -5.13 3.60
CA THR A 164 13.77 -4.10 2.79
C THR A 164 12.82 -3.50 1.75
N PHE A 165 11.97 -4.32 1.13
CA PHE A 165 10.98 -3.83 0.17
C PHE A 165 9.94 -2.94 0.87
N VAL A 166 9.36 -3.42 1.96
CA VAL A 166 8.35 -2.69 2.74
C VAL A 166 8.92 -1.37 3.23
N THR A 167 10.09 -1.37 3.87
CA THR A 167 10.75 -0.14 4.35
C THR A 167 10.99 0.85 3.21
N LEU A 168 11.35 0.38 2.01
CA LEU A 168 11.51 1.24 0.84
C LEU A 168 10.19 1.93 0.46
N ILE A 169 9.08 1.18 0.40
CA ILE A 169 7.76 1.74 0.05
C ILE A 169 7.25 2.67 1.15
N GLU A 170 7.35 2.26 2.41
CA GLU A 170 6.96 3.07 3.57
C GLU A 170 7.69 4.41 3.57
N THR A 171 9.00 4.39 3.31
CA THR A 171 9.82 5.60 3.29
C THR A 171 9.50 6.48 2.08
N ALA A 172 9.32 5.88 0.89
CA ALA A 172 9.08 6.63 -0.34
C ALA A 172 7.69 7.29 -0.37
N TRP A 173 6.68 6.63 0.19
CA TRP A 173 5.28 7.10 0.14
C TRP A 173 4.75 7.58 1.47
N GLU A 174 5.54 7.50 2.54
CA GLU A 174 5.13 7.81 3.91
C GLU A 174 3.82 7.10 4.29
N VAL A 175 3.80 5.79 4.00
CA VAL A 175 2.74 4.86 4.38
C VAL A 175 3.30 3.87 5.38
N THR A 176 2.43 3.13 6.07
CA THR A 176 2.85 2.11 7.04
C THR A 176 2.22 0.76 6.73
N GLU A 177 3.00 -0.31 6.88
CA GLU A 177 2.53 -1.69 6.77
C GLU A 177 1.45 -2.00 7.80
N ARG A 178 1.64 -1.50 9.03
CA ARG A 178 0.64 -1.53 10.09
C ARG A 178 0.37 -0.11 10.54
N ASP A 179 -0.88 0.30 10.40
CA ASP A 179 -1.35 1.51 11.04
C ASP A 179 -1.61 1.17 12.51
N VAL A 180 -0.56 1.31 13.32
CA VAL A 180 -0.60 1.05 14.76
C VAL A 180 -1.66 1.93 15.43
N GLY A 181 -1.89 3.14 14.91
CA GLY A 181 -2.95 4.04 15.36
C GLY A 181 -4.33 3.43 15.13
N GLU A 182 -4.66 3.05 13.90
CA GLU A 182 -5.93 2.43 13.55
C GLU A 182 -6.16 1.10 14.27
N ASP A 183 -5.12 0.27 14.42
CA ASP A 183 -5.20 -1.00 15.17
C ASP A 183 -5.51 -0.76 16.65
N ARG A 184 -4.84 0.22 17.27
CA ARG A 184 -5.11 0.63 18.66
C ARG A 184 -6.49 1.28 18.80
N PHE A 185 -6.92 2.09 17.83
CA PHE A 185 -8.26 2.67 17.78
C PHE A 185 -9.34 1.58 17.72
N LYS A 186 -9.19 0.59 16.84
CA LYS A 186 -10.10 -0.57 16.75
C LYS A 186 -10.13 -1.38 18.04
N LEU A 187 -8.97 -1.59 18.65
CA LEU A 187 -8.86 -2.29 19.93
C LEU A 187 -9.62 -1.53 21.03
N CYS A 188 -9.39 -0.23 21.16
CA CYS A 188 -10.06 0.63 22.14
C CYS A 188 -11.58 0.65 21.93
N SER A 189 -12.01 0.83 20.68
CA SER A 189 -13.42 0.76 20.28
C SER A 189 -14.05 -0.56 20.71
N ARG A 190 -13.38 -1.69 20.44
CA ARG A 190 -13.84 -3.02 20.83
C ARG A 190 -13.93 -3.18 22.35
N VAL A 191 -12.97 -2.67 23.12
CA VAL A 191 -13.01 -2.72 24.58
C VAL A 191 -14.23 -1.97 25.12
N MET A 192 -14.49 -0.77 24.62
CA MET A 192 -15.67 0.03 25.03
C MET A 192 -16.99 -0.65 24.64
N ILE A 193 -17.06 -1.26 23.45
CA ILE A 193 -18.22 -2.04 22.98
C ILE A 193 -18.47 -3.26 23.87
N VAL A 194 -17.43 -4.05 24.14
CA VAL A 194 -17.54 -5.27 24.96
C VAL A 194 -17.96 -4.93 26.39
N HIS A 195 -17.34 -3.91 26.99
CA HIS A 195 -17.73 -3.45 28.32
C HIS A 195 -19.22 -3.08 28.38
N SER A 196 -19.68 -2.29 27.40
CA SER A 196 -21.09 -1.88 27.34
C SER A 196 -22.02 -3.08 27.15
N SER A 197 -21.62 -4.05 26.33
CA SER A 197 -22.38 -5.28 26.07
C SER A 197 -22.52 -6.17 27.32
N GLU A 198 -21.45 -6.32 28.10
CA GLU A 198 -21.44 -7.11 29.33
C GLU A 198 -22.35 -6.52 30.41
N LYS A 199 -22.42 -5.18 30.50
CA LYS A 199 -23.24 -4.48 31.49
C LYS A 199 -24.74 -4.60 31.24
N VAL A 200 -25.13 -4.86 30.00
CA VAL A 200 -26.54 -5.06 29.60
C VAL A 200 -26.98 -6.53 29.75
N LYS A 201 -26.24 -7.37 30.52
CA LYS A 201 -26.62 -8.75 30.88
C LYS A 201 -27.07 -9.62 29.69
N GLY A 202 -26.31 -9.60 28.60
CA GLY A 202 -26.48 -10.55 27.49
C GLY A 202 -27.59 -10.21 26.50
N VAL A 203 -28.14 -8.99 26.52
CA VAL A 203 -28.99 -8.54 25.41
C VAL A 203 -28.08 -8.24 24.22
N THR A 204 -28.21 -9.01 23.13
CA THR A 204 -27.62 -8.74 21.81
C THR A 204 -28.35 -7.63 21.06
N ASP A 205 -28.95 -6.69 21.79
CA ASP A 205 -29.70 -5.55 21.24
C ASP A 205 -28.75 -4.35 21.15
N PRO A 206 -28.28 -4.00 19.93
CA PRO A 206 -27.32 -2.92 19.75
C PRO A 206 -27.84 -1.58 20.26
N VAL A 207 -29.17 -1.37 20.26
CA VAL A 207 -29.78 -0.11 20.74
C VAL A 207 -29.60 0.05 22.23
N LYS A 208 -29.75 -1.01 23.02
CA LYS A 208 -29.55 -0.94 24.48
C LYS A 208 -28.07 -0.81 24.85
N GLN A 209 -27.19 -1.44 24.08
CA GLN A 209 -25.74 -1.36 24.27
C GLN A 209 -25.23 0.06 23.93
N GLU A 210 -25.71 0.62 22.82
CA GLU A 210 -25.51 2.03 22.45
C GLU A 210 -26.00 2.95 23.55
N GLN A 211 -27.24 2.75 24.03
CA GLN A 211 -27.82 3.59 25.08
C GLN A 211 -26.99 3.53 26.36
N TYR A 212 -26.49 2.36 26.76
CA TYR A 212 -25.61 2.24 27.93
C TYR A 212 -24.31 3.03 27.74
N MET A 213 -23.65 2.88 26.59
CA MET A 213 -22.42 3.61 26.26
C MET A 213 -22.67 5.13 26.29
N ARG A 214 -23.71 5.60 25.59
CA ARG A 214 -24.09 7.01 25.53
C ARG A 214 -24.42 7.57 26.90
N THR A 215 -25.21 6.86 27.72
CA THR A 215 -25.50 7.29 29.10
C THR A 215 -24.21 7.34 29.93
N THR A 216 -23.28 6.39 29.75
CA THR A 216 -22.00 6.42 30.47
C THR A 216 -21.15 7.63 30.07
N LEU A 217 -21.08 7.95 28.78
CA LEU A 217 -20.36 9.12 28.24
C LEU A 217 -21.00 10.43 28.71
N GLN A 218 -22.33 10.52 28.72
CA GLN A 218 -23.09 11.69 29.18
C GLN A 218 -22.77 12.08 30.64
N HIS A 219 -22.36 11.15 31.51
CA HIS A 219 -21.97 11.51 32.88
C HIS A 219 -20.71 12.40 32.96
N PHE A 220 -19.92 12.44 31.89
CA PHE A 220 -18.71 13.26 31.78
C PHE A 220 -18.93 14.54 30.97
N ASP A 221 -20.08 14.66 30.31
CA ASP A 221 -20.53 15.86 29.60
C ASP A 221 -21.07 16.87 30.62
N LEU A 222 -20.17 17.72 31.13
CA LEU A 222 -20.50 18.71 32.16
C LEU A 222 -21.36 19.86 31.62
N GLU A 223 -21.29 20.11 30.31
CA GLU A 223 -22.02 21.20 29.64
C GLU A 223 -23.37 20.72 29.11
N ASN A 224 -23.57 19.40 29.06
CA ASN A 224 -24.73 18.72 28.51
C ASN A 224 -25.03 19.18 27.07
N ASP A 225 -23.97 19.37 26.29
CA ASP A 225 -24.01 19.85 24.91
C ASP A 225 -23.91 18.72 23.87
N GLY A 226 -23.79 17.47 24.34
CA GLY A 226 -23.64 16.31 23.46
C GLY A 226 -22.20 16.06 23.01
N THR A 227 -21.23 16.79 23.55
CA THR A 227 -19.81 16.65 23.23
C THR A 227 -18.94 16.37 24.45
N LEU A 228 -17.73 15.83 24.22
CA LEU A 228 -16.71 15.67 25.26
C LEU A 228 -15.40 16.34 24.84
N THR A 229 -14.76 17.02 25.77
CA THR A 229 -13.34 17.40 25.67
C THR A 229 -12.44 16.17 25.78
N MET A 230 -11.17 16.28 25.35
CA MET A 230 -10.21 15.17 25.41
C MET A 230 -10.09 14.58 26.82
N GLU A 231 -9.98 15.44 27.84
CA GLU A 231 -9.87 15.01 29.23
C GLU A 231 -11.12 14.25 29.71
N GLN A 232 -12.30 14.74 29.35
CA GLN A 232 -13.56 14.07 29.69
C GLN A 232 -13.68 12.71 28.98
N PHE A 233 -13.31 12.65 27.69
CA PHE A 233 -13.35 11.42 26.92
C PHE A 233 -12.41 10.36 27.47
N LEU A 234 -11.15 10.70 27.78
CA LEU A 234 -10.20 9.75 28.37
C LEU A 234 -10.68 9.20 29.72
N LYS A 235 -11.29 10.05 30.56
CA LYS A 235 -11.90 9.62 31.83
C LYS A 235 -13.11 8.71 31.60
N ALA A 236 -13.95 9.02 30.63
CA ALA A 236 -15.11 8.20 30.28
C ALA A 236 -14.70 6.84 29.69
N ALA A 237 -13.69 6.82 28.83
CA ALA A 237 -13.11 5.58 28.30
C ALA A 237 -12.53 4.70 29.40
N HIS A 238 -11.79 5.28 30.36
CA HIS A 238 -11.25 4.56 31.50
C HIS A 238 -12.38 3.95 32.36
N ARG A 239 -13.52 4.64 32.50
CA ARG A 239 -14.72 4.11 33.18
C ARG A 239 -15.29 2.87 32.49
N MET A 240 -15.12 2.77 31.17
CA MET A 240 -15.49 1.61 30.34
C MET A 240 -14.34 0.59 30.19
N SER A 241 -13.39 0.57 31.13
CA SER A 241 -12.24 -0.34 31.14
C SER A 241 -11.30 -0.18 29.94
N CYS A 242 -11.37 0.94 29.23
CA CYS A 242 -10.51 1.26 28.11
C CYS A 242 -9.49 2.33 28.51
N THR A 243 -8.22 1.96 28.58
CA THR A 243 -7.12 2.91 28.83
C THR A 243 -6.47 3.27 27.50
N MET A 244 -6.42 4.55 27.18
CA MET A 244 -5.76 5.08 25.98
C MET A 244 -5.04 6.39 26.30
N ASP A 245 -4.06 6.75 25.49
CA ASP A 245 -3.37 8.05 25.53
C ASP A 245 -4.09 9.06 24.61
N GLU A 246 -3.63 10.32 24.64
CA GLU A 246 -4.19 11.39 23.80
C GLU A 246 -4.02 11.12 22.31
N GLU A 247 -2.96 10.41 21.89
CA GLU A 247 -2.73 10.05 20.49
C GLU A 247 -3.87 9.19 19.94
N ILE A 248 -4.27 8.14 20.67
CA ILE A 248 -5.43 7.32 20.28
C ILE A 248 -6.74 8.05 20.50
N GLY A 249 -6.84 8.87 21.54
CA GLY A 249 -7.99 9.74 21.76
C GLY A 249 -8.25 10.64 20.55
N GLN A 250 -7.19 11.22 19.97
CA GLN A 250 -7.29 12.12 18.82
C GLN A 250 -7.90 11.42 17.60
N LEU A 251 -7.63 10.12 17.39
CA LEU A 251 -8.26 9.36 16.30
C LEU A 251 -9.79 9.27 16.44
N PHE A 252 -10.33 9.25 17.67
CA PHE A 252 -11.78 9.35 17.88
C PHE A 252 -12.29 10.74 17.53
N PHE A 253 -11.57 11.78 17.92
CA PHE A 253 -11.93 13.17 17.59
C PHE A 253 -11.89 13.40 16.09
N ASP A 254 -10.88 12.93 15.37
CA ASP A 254 -10.77 13.09 13.92
C ASP A 254 -11.94 12.43 13.18
N LYS A 255 -12.48 11.34 13.74
CA LYS A 255 -13.57 10.56 13.14
C LYS A 255 -14.97 11.03 13.54
N PHE A 256 -15.13 11.59 14.73
CA PHE A 256 -16.44 11.94 15.32
C PHE A 256 -16.46 13.36 15.88
N LYS A 257 -15.77 14.30 15.23
CA LYS A 257 -15.69 15.70 15.66
C LYS A 257 -17.04 16.41 15.49
N ALA A 258 -17.48 17.13 16.51
CA ALA A 258 -18.55 18.11 16.41
C ALA A 258 -18.04 19.44 15.83
N GLU A 259 -18.93 20.28 15.30
CA GLU A 259 -18.58 21.61 14.77
C GLU A 259 -17.86 22.51 15.79
N GLY A 260 -18.16 22.34 17.09
CA GLY A 260 -17.53 23.06 18.20
C GLY A 260 -16.15 22.54 18.63
N GLY A 261 -15.65 21.46 18.01
CA GLY A 261 -14.33 20.88 18.28
C GLY A 261 -14.28 19.80 19.37
N GLY A 262 -15.38 19.59 20.10
CA GLY A 262 -15.55 18.44 20.99
C GLY A 262 -15.82 17.14 20.24
N LEU A 263 -15.69 16.00 20.93
CA LEU A 263 -16.08 14.69 20.43
C LEU A 263 -17.59 14.50 20.53
N ASP A 264 -18.29 14.33 19.41
CA ASP A 264 -19.70 13.96 19.39
C ASP A 264 -19.85 12.49 19.84
N TYR A 265 -20.08 12.31 21.13
CA TYR A 265 -20.16 10.99 21.73
C TYR A 265 -21.46 10.26 21.37
N VAL A 266 -22.49 10.99 20.91
CA VAL A 266 -23.76 10.41 20.46
C VAL A 266 -23.56 9.79 19.08
N MET A 267 -22.95 10.53 18.15
CA MET A 267 -22.56 10.03 16.82
C MET A 267 -21.60 8.85 16.94
N MET A 268 -20.58 8.97 17.79
CA MET A 268 -19.62 7.89 18.03
C MET A 268 -20.31 6.62 18.54
N ALA A 269 -21.15 6.71 19.59
CA ALA A 269 -21.81 5.53 20.16
C ALA A 269 -22.72 4.85 19.12
N ARG A 270 -23.50 5.61 18.36
CA ARG A 270 -24.33 5.08 17.26
C ARG A 270 -23.50 4.36 16.20
N ALA A 271 -22.41 4.98 15.77
CA ALA A 271 -21.51 4.41 14.76
C ALA A 271 -20.85 3.11 15.24
N LEU A 272 -20.39 3.05 16.50
CA LEU A 272 -19.75 1.86 17.07
C LEU A 272 -20.71 0.65 17.17
N PHE A 273 -22.01 0.88 17.31
CA PHE A 273 -23.03 -0.17 17.39
C PHE A 273 -23.87 -0.33 16.11
N ASN A 274 -23.56 0.40 15.03
CA ASN A 274 -24.33 0.42 13.79
C ASN A 274 -25.83 0.72 13.99
N VAL A 275 -26.15 1.66 14.88
CA VAL A 275 -27.54 2.09 15.15
C VAL A 275 -27.87 3.29 14.25
N THR A 276 -28.83 3.13 13.34
CA THR A 276 -29.36 4.22 12.49
C THR A 276 -30.42 5.04 13.23
N GLU A 277 -30.67 6.28 12.79
CA GLU A 277 -31.71 7.17 13.33
C GLU A 277 -33.13 6.60 13.27
#